data_AF-A0A7R9JTB3-F1
#
_entry.id   AF-A0A7R9JTB3-F1
#
_cell.length_a   1.000
_cell.length_b   1.000
_cell.length_c   1.000
_cell.angle_alpha   90.00
_cell.angle_beta   90.00
_cell.angle_gamma   90.00
#
_symmetry.space_group_name_H-M   'P 1'
#
loop_
_entity.id
_entity.type
_entity.pdbx_description
1 polymer ?
#
loop_
_entity_poly.entity_id
_entity_poly.type
_entity_poly.pdbx_seq_one_letter_code
_entity_poly.pdbx_strand_id
1 'polypeptide(L)'
;MILTSCCCVLSIGSSPVVSECDGEYTYEPRKNMLLWTLPIIDASNKSGAMEFSATALPGDFFPVTVNFVCKRSYANLKVTEVLAVEDDSPVKFSEETVFFTEKYEVV
;
A
#
# COMPACT_ATOMS: atom_id res chain seq x y z
N MET A 1 0.38 -9.68 1.03
CA MET A 1 -0.01 -8.27 1.24
C MET A 1 -1.28 -8.07 0.44
N ILE A 2 -2.32 -7.39 0.94
CA ILE A 2 -3.68 -7.48 0.34
C ILE A 2 -4.04 -6.25 -0.49
N LEU A 3 -3.30 -5.16 -0.35
CA LEU A 3 -3.38 -4.02 -1.26
C LEU A 3 -2.11 -3.22 -1.13
N THR A 4 -1.48 -2.85 -2.25
CA THR A 4 -0.44 -1.82 -2.28
C THR A 4 -0.86 -0.79 -3.31
N SER A 5 -0.90 0.48 -2.91
CA SER A 5 -1.11 1.59 -3.82
C SER A 5 0.01 2.61 -3.68
N CYS A 6 0.57 3.01 -4.82
CA CYS A 6 1.53 4.09 -4.93
C CYS A 6 0.81 5.29 -5.54
N CYS A 7 0.97 6.44 -4.90
CA CYS A 7 0.33 7.68 -5.29
C CYS A 7 1.43 8.69 -5.64
N CYS A 8 1.38 9.20 -6.87
CA CYS A 8 2.25 10.27 -7.33
C CYS A 8 1.40 11.51 -7.64
N VAL A 9 1.78 12.65 -7.07
CA VAL A 9 1.19 13.95 -7.42
C VAL A 9 1.84 14.43 -8.71
N LEU A 10 1.04 15.05 -9.57
CA LEU A 10 1.45 15.59 -10.86
C LEU A 10 1.30 17.10 -10.85
N SER A 11 2.13 17.78 -11.62
CA SER A 11 2.01 19.23 -11.79
C SER A 11 0.69 19.61 -12.45
N ILE A 12 0.17 20.78 -12.09
CA ILE A 12 -1.12 21.30 -12.57
C ILE A 12 -1.10 21.41 -14.09
N GLY A 13 -2.08 20.79 -14.75
CA GLY A 13 -2.19 20.79 -16.22
C GLY A 13 -1.40 19.67 -16.91
N SER A 14 -0.69 18.84 -16.14
CA SER A 14 -0.07 17.62 -16.65
C SER A 14 -1.13 16.52 -16.79
N SER A 15 -1.15 15.82 -17.92
CA SER A 15 -1.96 14.61 -18.10
C SER A 15 -1.02 13.43 -18.35
N PRO A 16 -0.96 12.45 -17.44
CA PRO A 16 -0.07 11.32 -17.60
C PRO A 16 -0.60 10.41 -18.71
N VAL A 17 0.31 9.93 -19.55
CA VAL A 17 0.04 8.86 -20.52
C VAL A 17 0.81 7.63 -20.05
N VAL A 18 0.08 6.63 -19.56
CA VAL A 18 0.65 5.36 -19.10
C VAL A 18 0.94 4.47 -20.30
N SER A 19 2.18 4.01 -20.42
CA SER A 19 2.65 3.15 -21.51
C SER A 19 2.65 1.67 -21.10
N GLU A 20 3.13 1.38 -19.89
CA GLU A 20 3.17 0.04 -19.30
C GLU A 20 2.80 0.12 -17.83
N CYS A 21 2.08 -0.87 -17.32
CA CYS A 21 1.63 -0.89 -15.94
C CYS A 21 1.38 -2.33 -15.48
N ASP A 22 2.13 -2.75 -14.46
CA ASP A 22 1.78 -3.94 -13.69
C ASP A 22 0.61 -3.63 -12.76
N GLY A 23 -0.48 -4.40 -12.84
CA GLY A 23 -1.69 -4.14 -12.07
C GLY A 23 -2.58 -3.08 -12.69
N GLU A 24 -3.15 -2.20 -11.87
CA GLU A 24 -4.15 -1.22 -12.30
C GLU A 24 -3.71 0.21 -11.98
N TYR A 25 -4.21 1.18 -12.73
CA TYR A 25 -3.98 2.58 -12.42
C TYR A 25 -5.27 3.41 -12.54
N THR A 26 -5.31 4.51 -11.81
CA THR A 26 -6.39 5.50 -11.88
C THR A 26 -5.76 6.88 -11.89
N TYR A 27 -6.07 7.67 -12.92
CA TYR A 27 -5.73 9.08 -12.95
C TYR A 27 -6.91 9.90 -12.41
N GLU A 28 -6.67 10.72 -11.39
CA GLU A 28 -7.63 11.65 -10.81
C GLU A 28 -7.27 13.11 -11.19
N PRO A 29 -7.83 13.67 -12.27
CA PRO A 29 -7.49 15.02 -12.74
C PRO A 29 -7.77 16.12 -11.70
N ARG A 30 -8.80 15.93 -10.85
CA ARG A 30 -9.17 16.90 -9.81
C ARG A 30 -8.10 17.04 -8.72
N LYS A 31 -7.34 15.97 -8.47
CA LYS A 31 -6.24 15.94 -7.50
C LYS A 31 -4.87 16.03 -8.16
N ASN A 32 -4.82 16.07 -9.50
CA ASN A 32 -3.61 15.87 -10.32
C ASN A 32 -2.82 14.67 -9.80
N MET A 33 -3.47 13.52 -9.69
CA MET A 33 -2.91 12.38 -8.95
C MET A 33 -2.98 11.11 -9.80
N LEU A 34 -1.84 10.43 -9.94
CA LEU A 34 -1.78 9.11 -10.56
C LEU A 34 -1.68 8.06 -9.44
N LEU A 35 -2.72 7.24 -9.33
CA LEU A 35 -2.81 6.14 -8.39
C LEU A 35 -2.46 4.85 -9.11
N TRP A 36 -1.36 4.22 -8.71
CA TRP A 36 -0.96 2.88 -9.13
C TRP A 36 -1.37 1.88 -8.07
N THR A 37 -2.08 0.80 -8.44
CA THR A 37 -2.59 -0.21 -7.52
C THR A 37 -2.16 -1.61 -7.95
N LEU A 38 -1.51 -2.30 -7.02
CA LEU A 38 -1.16 -3.72 -7.12
C LEU A 38 -2.04 -4.49 -6.13
N PRO A 39 -2.99 -5.34 -6.58
CA PRO A 39 -3.93 -6.02 -5.70
C PRO A 39 -3.26 -6.93 -4.67
N ILE A 40 -2.26 -7.72 -5.07
CA ILE A 40 -1.54 -8.63 -4.17
C ILE A 40 -0.05 -8.50 -4.45
N ILE A 41 0.74 -8.30 -3.39
CA ILE A 41 2.20 -8.43 -3.44
C ILE A 41 2.61 -9.49 -2.43
N ASP A 42 3.32 -10.51 -2.90
CA ASP A 42 3.88 -11.60 -2.11
C ASP A 42 5.18 -12.14 -2.74
N ALA A 43 5.62 -13.32 -2.28
CA ALA A 43 6.87 -13.91 -2.72
C ALA A 43 6.89 -14.33 -4.21
N SER A 44 5.73 -14.48 -4.85
CA SER A 44 5.60 -14.81 -6.26
C SER A 44 5.73 -13.59 -7.19
N ASN A 45 5.43 -12.39 -6.67
CA ASN A 45 5.42 -11.15 -7.43
C ASN A 45 6.03 -10.00 -6.63
N LYS A 46 7.33 -10.16 -6.34
CA LYS A 46 8.11 -9.24 -5.48
C LYS A 46 8.40 -7.88 -6.11
N SER A 47 8.14 -7.73 -7.40
CA SER A 47 8.42 -6.53 -8.18
C SER A 47 7.25 -6.22 -9.09
N GLY A 48 7.03 -4.95 -9.33
CA GLY A 48 6.18 -4.42 -10.40
C GLY A 48 6.74 -3.09 -10.86
N ALA A 49 6.32 -2.66 -12.04
CA ALA A 49 6.70 -1.39 -12.63
C ALA A 49 5.49 -0.68 -13.26
N MET A 50 5.59 0.63 -13.35
CA MET A 50 4.70 1.49 -14.11
C MET A 50 5.54 2.47 -14.91
N GLU A 51 5.28 2.55 -16.20
CA GLU A 51 5.88 3.52 -17.11
C GLU A 51 4.82 4.51 -17.58
N PHE A 52 5.09 5.79 -17.41
CA PHE A 52 4.22 6.85 -17.90
C PHE A 52 5.04 8.05 -18.37
N SER A 53 4.42 8.86 -19.22
CA SER A 53 4.97 10.14 -19.69
C SER A 53 4.04 11.28 -19.27
N ALA A 54 4.63 12.39 -18.85
CA ALA A 54 3.89 13.57 -18.39
C ALA A 54 4.76 14.83 -18.58
N THR A 55 4.13 15.97 -18.86
CA THR A 55 4.83 17.26 -18.94
C THR A 55 5.01 17.80 -17.52
N ALA A 56 6.21 17.66 -16.96
CA ALA A 56 6.54 18.04 -15.58
C ALA A 56 8.05 18.16 -15.40
N LEU A 57 8.48 18.80 -14.30
CA LEU A 57 9.87 18.74 -13.84
C LEU A 57 10.09 17.49 -12.98
N PRO A 58 11.30 16.92 -12.90
CA PRO A 58 11.56 15.72 -12.11
C PRO A 58 11.12 15.81 -10.64
N GLY A 59 11.22 17.01 -10.03
CA GLY A 59 10.80 17.24 -8.65
C GLY A 59 9.28 17.28 -8.43
N ASP A 60 8.49 17.44 -9.49
CA ASP A 60 7.03 17.55 -9.39
C ASP A 60 6.37 16.21 -9.03
N PHE A 61 7.07 15.09 -9.23
CA PHE A 61 6.59 13.74 -8.95
C PHE A 61 6.77 13.31 -7.48
N PHE A 62 7.33 14.18 -6.65
CA PHE A 62 7.65 13.86 -5.27
C PHE A 62 6.84 14.74 -4.30
N PRO A 63 6.44 14.20 -3.13
CA PRO A 63 6.71 12.84 -2.67
C PRO A 63 5.80 11.79 -3.34
N VAL A 64 6.34 10.58 -3.52
CA VAL A 64 5.51 9.40 -3.83
C VAL A 64 5.03 8.77 -2.53
N THR A 65 3.73 8.72 -2.31
CA THR A 65 3.14 8.09 -1.13
C THR A 65 2.82 6.62 -1.40
N VAL A 66 3.24 5.72 -0.52
CA VAL A 66 2.93 4.29 -0.59
C VAL A 66 1.95 3.93 0.52
N ASN A 67 0.85 3.28 0.16
CA ASN A 67 -0.13 2.78 1.09
C ASN A 67 -0.27 1.26 0.94
N PHE A 68 -0.31 0.54 2.05
CA PHE A 68 -0.61 -0.88 2.00
C PHE A 68 -1.29 -1.39 3.26
N VAL A 69 -1.97 -2.53 3.11
CA VAL A 69 -2.57 -3.26 4.24
C VAL A 69 -2.22 -4.75 4.20
N CYS A 70 -1.97 -5.31 5.37
CA CYS A 70 -1.63 -6.71 5.56
C CYS A 70 -2.36 -7.28 6.78
N LYS A 71 -2.91 -8.49 6.64
CA LYS A 71 -3.53 -9.26 7.75
C LYS A 71 -2.51 -10.00 8.62
N ARG A 72 -1.21 -9.75 8.43
CA ARG A 72 -0.13 -10.34 9.21
C ARG A 72 0.64 -9.23 9.89
N SER A 73 0.98 -9.46 11.15
CA SER A 73 1.87 -8.58 11.91
C SER A 73 3.24 -8.50 11.24
N TYR A 74 3.81 -7.30 11.19
CA TYR A 74 5.17 -7.08 10.73
C TYR A 74 6.20 -7.76 11.64
N ALA A 75 6.01 -7.64 12.96
CA ALA A 75 6.89 -8.20 13.98
C ALA A 75 6.62 -9.69 14.29
N ASN A 76 5.78 -10.36 13.48
CA ASN A 76 5.38 -11.76 13.66
C ASN A 76 4.80 -12.04 15.07
N LEU A 77 4.05 -11.07 15.61
CA LEU A 77 3.32 -11.23 16.87
C LEU A 77 2.01 -11.98 16.63
N LYS A 78 1.65 -12.87 17.56
CA LYS A 78 0.44 -13.68 17.52
C LYS A 78 0.01 -14.05 18.94
N VAL A 79 -1.29 -14.00 19.22
CA VAL A 79 -1.84 -14.53 20.47
C VAL A 79 -1.88 -16.05 20.39
N THR A 80 -1.21 -16.73 21.33
CA THR A 80 -1.16 -18.20 21.37
C THR A 80 -2.29 -18.80 22.18
N GLU A 81 -2.62 -18.19 23.33
CA GLU A 81 -3.66 -18.65 24.25
C GLU A 81 -4.16 -17.50 25.13
N VAL A 82 -5.36 -17.68 25.68
CA VAL A 82 -5.96 -16.78 26.69
C VAL A 82 -6.41 -17.67 27.84
N LEU A 83 -5.98 -17.36 29.05
CA LEU A 83 -6.24 -18.14 30.26
C LEU A 83 -7.06 -17.32 31.26
N ALA A 84 -7.96 -17.97 32.00
CA ALA A 84 -8.68 -17.36 33.11
C ALA A 84 -7.76 -17.16 34.32
N VAL A 85 -7.86 -16.02 35.00
CA VAL A 85 -6.98 -15.68 36.15
C VAL A 85 -7.24 -16.57 37.37
N GLU A 86 -8.45 -17.12 37.50
CA GLU A 86 -8.87 -17.90 38.67
C GLU A 86 -8.23 -19.30 38.71
N ASP A 87 -8.11 -19.96 37.55
CA ASP A 87 -7.77 -21.38 37.46
C ASP A 87 -6.89 -21.75 36.25
N ASP A 88 -6.37 -20.77 35.51
CA ASP A 88 -5.60 -20.94 34.27
C ASP A 88 -6.34 -21.74 33.19
N SER A 89 -7.68 -21.82 33.25
CA SER A 89 -8.46 -22.53 32.24
C SER A 89 -8.45 -21.80 30.89
N PRO A 90 -8.35 -22.52 29.75
CA PRO A 90 -8.37 -21.90 28.43
C PRO A 90 -9.72 -21.24 28.09
N VAL A 91 -9.66 -19.99 27.61
CA VAL A 91 -10.83 -19.20 27.20
C VAL A 91 -10.86 -19.05 25.68
N LYS A 92 -12.06 -19.15 25.10
CA LYS A 92 -12.26 -18.89 23.66
C LYS A 92 -12.03 -17.42 23.37
N PHE A 93 -11.24 -17.14 22.33
CA PHE A 93 -10.99 -15.79 21.84
C PHE A 93 -10.98 -15.76 20.31
N SER A 94 -11.01 -14.55 19.77
CA SER A 94 -10.76 -14.26 18.35
C SER A 94 -9.74 -13.14 18.25
N GLU A 95 -8.86 -13.20 17.27
CA GLU A 95 -7.84 -12.17 17.01
C GLU A 95 -8.08 -11.54 15.63
N GLU A 96 -7.93 -10.22 15.56
CA GLU A 96 -7.82 -9.47 14.31
C GLU A 96 -6.47 -8.75 14.29
N THR A 97 -5.65 -9.02 13.26
CA THR A 97 -4.34 -8.40 13.08
C THR A 97 -4.36 -7.57 11.80
N VAL A 98 -4.02 -6.29 11.92
CA VAL A 98 -3.91 -5.37 10.77
C VAL A 98 -2.59 -4.62 10.85
N PHE A 99 -1.79 -4.71 9.79
CA PHE A 99 -0.61 -3.90 9.57
C PHE A 99 -0.88 -2.96 8.40
N PHE A 100 -0.73 -1.66 8.64
CA PHE A 100 -0.99 -0.61 7.67
C PHE A 100 0.05 0.51 7.77
N THR A 101 0.13 1.32 6.73
CA THR A 101 1.00 2.49 6.65
C THR A 101 0.33 3.72 7.27
N GLU A 102 1.03 4.43 8.16
CA GLU A 102 0.63 5.78 8.57
C GLU A 102 1.19 6.84 7.61
N LYS A 103 2.53 6.88 7.48
CA LYS A 103 3.24 7.72 6.52
C LYS A 103 4.40 6.94 5.91
N TYR A 104 4.34 6.67 4.62
CA TYR A 104 5.42 6.05 3.86
C TYR A 104 5.61 6.81 2.55
N GLU A 105 6.70 7.56 2.46
CA GLU A 105 6.96 8.49 1.36
C GLU A 105 8.37 8.30 0.80
N VAL A 106 8.49 8.46 -0.51
CA VAL A 106 9.78 8.63 -1.20
C VAL A 106 9.90 10.11 -1.55
N VAL A 107 11.04 10.72 -1.20
CA VAL A 107 11.36 12.15 -1.41
C VAL A 107 12.54 12.36 -2.34
#